data_AF-C4L9E7-F1
#
_entry.id   AF-C4L9E7-F1
#
_cell.length_a   1.000
_cell.length_b   1.000
_cell.length_c   1.000
_cell.angle_alpha   90.00
_cell.angle_beta   90.00
_cell.angle_gamma   90.00
#
_symmetry.space_group_name_H-M   'P 1'
#
loop_
_entity.id
_entity.type
_entity.pdbx_description
1 polymer ?
#
loop_
_entity_poly.entity_id
_entity_poly.type
_entity_poly.pdbx_seq_one_letter_code
_entity_poly.pdbx_strand_id
1 'polypeptide(L)'
;MNYEDVISCISSNPGASFTGIKFSESDNYLSVYTISSDKDDPEWITIFFEGGKLFSTSGEEGCYVMEDAPDELTTLHFKNTKALPFISEYTSEYVLYELFPNLPDPDDICSEQEKLLFISEAKRHINELWYASK
;
A
#
# COMPACT_ATOMS: atom_id res chain seq x y z
N MET A 1 -10.67 -4.58 -5.18
CA MET A 1 -10.71 -6.04 -5.46
C MET A 1 -10.14 -6.78 -4.26
N ASN A 2 -10.62 -7.99 -3.97
CA ASN A 2 -9.98 -8.84 -2.97
C ASN A 2 -8.75 -9.56 -3.57
N TYR A 3 -8.02 -10.31 -2.75
CA TYR A 3 -6.82 -11.03 -3.18
C TYR A 3 -7.09 -12.06 -4.30
N GLU A 4 -8.12 -12.90 -4.16
CA GLU A 4 -8.46 -13.94 -5.14
C GLU A 4 -8.83 -13.35 -6.51
N ASP A 5 -9.61 -12.26 -6.51
CA ASP A 5 -9.98 -11.51 -7.71
C ASP A 5 -8.73 -10.94 -8.41
N VAL A 6 -7.77 -10.42 -7.64
CA VAL A 6 -6.50 -9.89 -8.15
C VAL A 6 -5.69 -11.00 -8.82
N ILE A 7 -5.50 -12.14 -8.16
CA ILE A 7 -4.74 -13.27 -8.72
C ILE A 7 -5.39 -13.74 -10.02
N SER A 8 -6.71 -13.96 -10.02
CA SER A 8 -7.47 -14.35 -11.22
C SER A 8 -7.32 -13.33 -12.37
N CYS A 9 -7.38 -12.03 -12.03
CA CYS A 9 -7.23 -10.95 -13.00
C CYS A 9 -5.82 -10.91 -13.60
N ILE A 10 -4.77 -11.05 -12.79
CA ILE A 10 -3.37 -11.09 -13.24
C ILE A 10 -3.13 -12.31 -14.12
N SER A 11 -3.58 -13.50 -13.73
CA SER A 11 -3.43 -14.72 -14.54
C SER A 11 -4.10 -14.60 -15.92
N SER A 12 -5.21 -13.85 -16.00
CA SER A 12 -5.91 -13.60 -17.26
C SER A 12 -5.34 -12.43 -18.06
N ASN A 13 -4.58 -11.54 -17.42
CA ASN A 13 -4.04 -10.31 -18.02
C ASN A 13 -2.58 -10.09 -17.57
N PRO A 14 -1.61 -10.83 -18.13
CA PRO A 14 -0.20 -10.68 -17.80
C PRO A 14 0.30 -9.23 -17.87
N GLY A 15 1.12 -8.82 -16.90
CA GLY A 15 1.58 -7.43 -16.76
C GLY A 15 0.56 -6.49 -16.12
N ALA A 16 -0.57 -7.00 -15.63
CA ALA A 16 -1.41 -6.25 -14.70
C ALA A 16 -0.72 -6.15 -13.33
N SER A 17 -1.00 -5.05 -12.63
CA SER A 17 -0.46 -4.80 -11.29
C SER A 17 -1.55 -4.18 -10.42
N PHE A 18 -1.58 -4.62 -9.16
CA PHE A 18 -2.55 -4.18 -8.17
C PHE A 18 -1.87 -3.88 -6.85
N THR A 19 -2.22 -2.77 -6.23
CA THR A 19 -1.66 -2.33 -4.95
C THR A 19 -2.72 -2.36 -3.87
N GLY A 20 -2.38 -2.95 -2.74
CA GLY A 20 -3.13 -2.92 -1.49
C GLY A 20 -2.31 -2.25 -0.40
N ILE A 21 -2.97 -1.58 0.54
CA ILE A 21 -2.30 -0.99 1.70
C ILE A 21 -2.92 -1.54 2.98
N LYS A 22 -2.10 -1.66 4.03
CA LYS A 22 -2.53 -1.95 5.39
C LYS A 22 -1.95 -0.92 6.32
N PHE A 23 -2.80 -0.39 7.20
CA PHE A 23 -2.35 0.53 8.23
C PHE A 23 -2.55 -0.08 9.62
N SER A 24 -1.44 -0.33 10.32
CA SER A 24 -1.43 -0.88 11.67
C SER A 24 -1.62 0.24 12.69
N GLU A 25 -2.74 0.22 13.40
CA GLU A 25 -3.07 1.27 14.35
C GLU A 25 -2.21 1.26 15.62
N SER A 26 -1.69 0.09 16.02
CA SER A 26 -0.96 -0.06 17.28
C SER A 26 0.44 0.57 17.26
N ASP A 27 1.05 0.65 16.09
CA ASP A 27 2.42 1.13 15.93
C ASP A 27 2.60 2.14 14.77
N ASN A 28 1.49 2.57 14.16
CA ASN A 28 1.46 3.50 13.04
C ASN A 28 2.35 3.04 11.88
N TYR A 29 2.31 1.75 11.58
CA TYR A 29 3.04 1.13 10.49
C TYR A 29 2.16 1.05 9.24
N LEU A 30 2.65 1.56 8.11
CA LEU A 30 2.02 1.39 6.81
C LEU A 30 2.74 0.26 6.08
N SER A 31 1.97 -0.68 5.56
CA SER A 31 2.42 -1.70 4.63
C SER A 31 1.79 -1.46 3.27
N VAL A 32 2.58 -1.53 2.21
CA VAL A 32 2.16 -1.45 0.81
C VAL A 32 2.53 -2.76 0.15
N TYR A 33 1.54 -3.41 -0.48
CA TYR A 33 1.73 -4.65 -1.21
C TYR A 33 1.37 -4.42 -2.66
N THR A 34 2.28 -4.74 -3.58
CA THR A 34 2.05 -4.67 -5.02
C THR A 34 2.16 -6.06 -5.62
N ILE A 35 1.05 -6.55 -6.16
CA ILE A 35 0.95 -7.86 -6.79
C ILE A 35 0.98 -7.67 -8.31
N SER A 36 1.86 -8.39 -8.99
CA SER A 36 1.99 -8.33 -10.45
C SER A 36 2.56 -9.61 -11.04
N SER A 37 2.38 -9.82 -12.34
CA SER A 37 3.17 -10.77 -13.12
C SER A 37 3.95 -10.06 -14.21
N ASP A 38 5.06 -10.65 -14.63
CA ASP A 38 5.73 -10.22 -15.85
C ASP A 38 4.87 -10.63 -17.07
N LYS A 39 4.91 -9.83 -18.14
CA LYS A 39 4.27 -10.19 -19.41
C LYS A 39 5.00 -11.33 -20.10
N ASP A 40 6.31 -11.36 -19.96
CA ASP A 40 7.19 -12.33 -20.59
C ASP A 40 7.29 -13.61 -19.74
N ASP A 41 6.93 -13.55 -18.45
CA ASP A 41 6.80 -14.70 -17.55
C ASP A 41 5.49 -14.66 -16.74
N PRO A 42 4.33 -14.91 -17.40
CA PRO A 42 3.01 -14.70 -16.82
C PRO A 42 2.64 -15.68 -15.70
N GLU A 43 3.32 -16.83 -15.63
CA GLU A 43 3.09 -17.85 -14.61
C GLU A 43 3.69 -17.44 -13.26
N TRP A 44 4.63 -16.50 -13.26
CA TRP A 44 5.29 -15.99 -12.06
C TRP A 44 4.60 -14.74 -11.56
N ILE A 45 3.68 -14.93 -10.60
CA ILE A 45 3.08 -13.84 -9.84
C ILE A 45 3.97 -13.52 -8.65
N THR A 46 4.39 -12.26 -8.58
CA THR A 46 5.25 -11.71 -7.54
C THR A 46 4.48 -10.70 -6.70
N ILE A 47 4.72 -10.73 -5.39
CA ILE A 47 4.17 -9.78 -4.42
C ILE A 47 5.33 -8.99 -3.83
N PHE A 48 5.45 -7.73 -4.23
CA PHE A 48 6.37 -6.79 -3.62
C PHE A 48 5.75 -6.19 -2.37
N PHE A 49 6.59 -5.99 -1.35
CA PHE A 49 6.22 -5.39 -0.08
C PHE A 49 7.17 -4.24 0.24
N GLU A 50 6.60 -3.10 0.61
CA GLU A 50 7.29 -1.94 1.17
C GLU A 50 6.56 -1.55 2.45
N GLY A 51 7.27 -1.32 3.55
CA GLY A 51 6.63 -1.01 4.82
C GLY A 51 7.47 -0.15 5.75
N GLY A 52 6.82 0.59 6.63
CA GLY A 52 7.51 1.41 7.62
C GLY A 52 6.59 2.13 8.58
N LYS A 53 7.13 2.50 9.75
CA LYS A 53 6.44 3.39 10.69
C LYS A 53 6.42 4.82 10.13
N LEU A 54 5.30 5.52 10.30
CA LEU A 54 5.23 6.93 9.92
C LEU A 54 6.30 7.76 10.66
N PHE A 55 6.88 8.71 9.94
CA PHE A 55 7.94 9.61 10.42
C PHE A 55 9.17 8.87 10.96
N SER A 56 9.43 7.67 10.42
CA SER A 56 10.62 6.87 10.69
C SER A 56 11.53 6.86 9.47
N THR A 57 12.83 6.94 9.71
CA THR A 57 13.85 6.82 8.63
C THR A 57 14.17 5.37 8.26
N SER A 58 13.61 4.41 8.99
CA SER A 58 13.76 2.98 8.70
C SER A 58 12.46 2.40 8.17
N GLY A 59 12.58 1.62 7.09
CA GLY A 59 11.53 0.79 6.52
C GLY A 59 12.02 -0.64 6.27
N GLU A 60 11.13 -1.45 5.73
CA GLU A 60 11.36 -2.83 5.34
C GLU A 60 10.87 -3.02 3.91
N GLU A 61 11.62 -3.82 3.16
CA GLU A 61 11.28 -4.19 1.79
C GLU A 61 11.35 -5.70 1.67
N GLY A 62 10.45 -6.26 0.86
CA GLY A 62 10.32 -7.70 0.71
C GLY A 62 9.71 -8.09 -0.63
N CYS A 63 9.87 -9.36 -0.96
CA CYS A 63 9.32 -9.96 -2.16
C CYS A 63 8.90 -11.38 -1.83
N TYR A 64 7.66 -11.71 -2.16
CA TYR A 64 7.07 -13.03 -1.92
C TYR A 64 6.60 -13.64 -3.24
N VAL A 65 6.73 -14.96 -3.34
CA VAL A 65 5.94 -15.76 -4.29
C VAL A 65 4.59 -16.08 -3.65
N MET A 66 3.64 -16.57 -4.45
CA MET A 66 2.28 -16.84 -3.96
C MET A 66 2.23 -17.83 -2.80
N GLU A 67 3.14 -18.81 -2.77
CA GLU A 67 3.21 -19.86 -1.75
C GLU A 67 3.69 -19.33 -0.40
N ASP A 68 4.48 -18.25 -0.41
CA ASP A 68 5.06 -17.60 0.77
C ASP A 68 4.31 -16.30 1.13
N ALA A 69 3.20 -16.03 0.45
CA ALA A 69 2.42 -14.82 0.63
C ALA A 69 1.85 -14.73 2.06
N PRO A 70 1.97 -13.58 2.75
CA PRO A 70 1.44 -13.44 4.09
C PRO A 70 -0.10 -13.50 4.08
N ASP A 71 -0.68 -14.23 5.05
CA ASP A 71 -2.13 -14.45 5.16
C ASP A 71 -2.95 -13.15 5.18
N GLU A 72 -2.36 -12.06 5.67
CA GLU A 72 -3.03 -10.76 5.76
C GLU A 72 -3.49 -10.20 4.41
N LEU A 73 -2.86 -10.59 3.29
CA LEU A 73 -3.25 -10.14 1.95
C LEU A 73 -4.71 -10.46 1.65
N THR A 74 -5.23 -11.57 2.18
CA THR A 74 -6.63 -11.99 2.00
C THR A 74 -7.64 -11.01 2.59
N THR A 75 -7.21 -10.14 3.51
CA THR A 75 -8.05 -9.13 4.16
C THR A 75 -7.99 -7.76 3.49
N LEU A 76 -7.05 -7.57 2.55
CA LEU A 76 -6.81 -6.26 1.93
C LEU A 76 -7.77 -5.99 0.77
N HIS A 77 -7.98 -4.69 0.55
CA HIS A 77 -8.59 -4.21 -0.68
C HIS A 77 -7.51 -3.67 -1.61
N PHE A 78 -7.49 -4.19 -2.83
CA PHE A 78 -6.54 -3.83 -3.87
C PHE A 78 -7.17 -2.93 -4.92
N LYS A 79 -6.39 -1.96 -5.40
CA LYS A 79 -6.74 -1.09 -6.53
C LYS A 79 -5.74 -1.32 -7.66
N ASN A 80 -6.14 -1.04 -8.91
CA ASN A 80 -5.22 -1.14 -10.04
C ASN A 80 -4.10 -0.12 -9.89
N THR A 81 -2.84 -0.58 -9.90
CA THR A 81 -1.67 0.28 -9.65
C THR A 81 -1.60 1.44 -10.64
N LYS A 82 -2.01 1.24 -11.90
CA LYS A 82 -2.00 2.31 -12.92
C LYS A 82 -3.01 3.42 -12.66
N ALA A 83 -3.97 3.20 -11.77
CA ALA A 83 -4.95 4.22 -11.38
C ALA A 83 -4.51 4.99 -10.13
N LEU A 84 -3.36 4.65 -9.54
CA LEU A 84 -2.80 5.30 -8.37
C LEU A 84 -1.66 6.26 -8.78
N PRO A 85 -1.36 7.27 -7.95
CA PRO A 85 -0.11 8.02 -8.08
C PRO A 85 1.10 7.10 -7.89
N PHE A 86 2.28 7.57 -8.28
CA PHE A 86 3.52 6.85 -8.02
C PHE A 86 3.83 6.93 -6.52
N ILE A 87 3.88 5.78 -5.86
CA ILE A 87 4.04 5.68 -4.40
C ILE A 87 5.12 4.69 -3.95
N SER A 88 5.90 4.15 -4.88
CA SER A 88 7.06 3.31 -4.54
C SER A 88 8.25 4.18 -4.18
N GLU A 89 9.16 3.63 -3.39
CA GLU A 89 10.41 4.29 -2.97
C GLU A 89 10.20 5.54 -2.09
N TYR A 90 9.01 5.69 -1.52
CA TYR A 90 8.67 6.76 -0.58
C TYR A 90 8.55 6.26 0.86
N THR A 91 8.80 7.16 1.81
CA THR A 91 8.48 6.88 3.22
C THR A 91 6.96 6.83 3.42
N SER A 92 6.53 6.17 4.49
CA SER A 92 5.10 5.90 4.74
C SER A 92 4.23 7.16 4.74
N GLU A 93 4.70 8.28 5.31
CA GLU A 93 3.98 9.55 5.28
C GLU A 93 3.86 10.14 3.88
N TYR A 94 4.88 9.99 3.04
CA TYR A 94 4.85 10.45 1.65
C TYR A 94 3.92 9.59 0.79
N VAL A 95 3.92 8.27 1.00
CA VAL A 95 2.92 7.37 0.38
C VAL A 95 1.50 7.84 0.69
N LEU A 96 1.23 8.17 1.96
CA LEU A 96 -0.09 8.62 2.39
C LEU A 96 -0.45 9.99 1.82
N TYR A 97 0.50 10.92 1.78
CA TYR A 97 0.30 12.24 1.18
C TYR A 97 -0.05 12.13 -0.32
N GLU A 98 0.67 11.31 -1.08
CA GLU A 98 0.37 11.07 -2.50
C GLU A 98 -1.01 10.44 -2.71
N LEU A 99 -1.36 9.41 -1.91
CA LEU A 99 -2.66 8.76 -1.99
C LEU A 99 -3.81 9.67 -1.54
N PHE A 100 -3.55 10.58 -0.60
CA PHE A 100 -4.53 11.45 0.03
C PHE A 100 -4.00 12.89 0.09
N PRO A 101 -4.03 13.64 -1.02
CA PRO A 101 -3.39 14.96 -1.13
C PRO A 101 -4.02 16.07 -0.26
N ASN A 102 -5.07 15.75 0.50
CA ASN A 102 -5.63 16.64 1.53
C ASN A 102 -4.90 16.52 2.88
N LEU A 103 -3.99 15.55 3.03
CA LEU A 103 -3.12 15.48 4.20
C LEU A 103 -2.09 16.62 4.17
N PRO A 104 -1.63 17.10 5.34
CA PRO A 104 -0.51 18.04 5.41
C PRO A 104 0.72 17.49 4.68
N ASP A 105 1.49 18.37 4.05
CA ASP A 105 2.77 18.02 3.43
C ASP A 105 3.73 17.48 4.52
N PRO A 106 4.31 16.27 4.35
CA PRO A 106 5.26 15.72 5.30
C PRO A 106 6.46 16.63 5.60
N ASP A 107 6.91 17.44 4.64
CA ASP A 107 8.06 18.36 4.84
C ASP A 107 7.72 19.54 5.76
N ASP A 108 6.43 19.89 5.89
CA ASP A 108 5.98 20.98 6.75
C ASP A 108 5.76 20.52 8.21
N ILE A 109 5.83 19.22 8.49
CA ILE A 109 5.55 18.65 9.82
C ILE A 109 6.79 18.75 10.72
N CYS A 110 6.74 19.66 11.70
CA CYS A 110 7.89 20.00 12.54
C CYS A 110 7.77 19.52 14.00
N SER A 111 6.56 19.20 14.45
CA SER A 111 6.25 18.88 15.85
C SER A 111 5.56 17.53 16.04
N GLU A 112 5.69 16.97 17.25
CA GLU A 112 4.99 15.73 17.61
C GLU A 112 3.46 15.90 17.58
N GLN A 113 2.92 17.09 17.90
CA GLN A 113 1.49 17.33 17.76
C GLN A 113 1.03 17.24 16.29
N GLU A 114 1.79 17.81 15.36
CA GLU A 114 1.48 17.74 13.92
C GLU A 114 1.56 16.31 13.40
N LYS A 115 2.56 15.52 13.82
CA LYS A 115 2.64 14.10 13.48
C LYS A 115 1.41 13.33 13.93
N LEU A 116 0.95 13.55 15.17
CA LEU A 116 -0.25 12.91 15.70
C LEU A 116 -1.52 13.31 14.93
N LEU A 117 -1.63 14.57 14.52
CA LEU A 117 -2.73 15.05 13.68
C LEU A 117 -2.69 14.41 12.30
N PHE A 118 -1.53 14.35 11.66
CA PHE A 118 -1.34 13.66 10.37
C PHE A 118 -1.76 12.20 10.47
N ILE A 119 -1.29 11.47 11.49
CA ILE A 119 -1.65 10.06 11.72
C ILE A 119 -3.17 9.91 11.86
N SER A 120 -3.82 10.79 12.63
CA SER A 120 -5.27 10.75 12.83
C SER A 120 -6.04 10.98 11.54
N GLU A 121 -5.65 11.98 10.74
CA GLU A 121 -6.28 12.27 9.45
C GLU A 121 -6.02 11.14 8.44
N ALA A 122 -4.79 10.61 8.37
CA ALA A 122 -4.46 9.50 7.49
C ALA A 122 -5.33 8.27 7.79
N LYS A 123 -5.53 7.92 9.07
CA LYS A 123 -6.45 6.85 9.49
C LYS A 123 -7.86 7.06 8.96
N ARG A 124 -8.39 8.28 9.10
CA ARG A 124 -9.72 8.64 8.61
C ARG A 124 -9.80 8.48 7.09
N HIS A 125 -8.82 9.01 6.36
CA HIS A 125 -8.75 8.93 4.90
C HIS A 125 -8.66 7.50 4.38
N ILE A 126 -7.86 6.62 4.99
CA ILE A 126 -7.78 5.21 4.61
C ILE A 126 -9.14 4.53 4.79
N ASN A 127 -9.80 4.72 5.93
CA ASN A 127 -11.10 4.11 6.19
C ASN A 127 -12.20 4.61 5.23
N GLU A 128 -12.21 5.91 4.92
CA GLU A 128 -13.24 6.53 4.09
C GLU A 128 -13.00 6.37 2.58
N LEU A 129 -11.75 6.45 2.13
CA LEU A 129 -11.41 6.54 0.70
C LEU A 129 -10.79 5.25 0.17
N TRP A 130 -10.08 4.50 1.00
CA TRP A 130 -9.53 3.22 0.60
C TRP A 130 -10.55 2.09 0.76
N TYR A 131 -11.09 1.92 1.96
CA TYR A 131 -11.96 0.79 2.28
C TYR A 131 -13.45 1.00 2.00
N ALA A 132 -13.94 2.26 1.98
CA ALA A 132 -15.35 2.52 1.66
C ALA A 132 -15.66 2.56 0.15
N SER A 133 -14.63 2.58 -0.70
CA SER A 133 -14.78 2.45 -2.16
C SER A 133 -15.07 0.99 -2.51
N LYS A 134 -16.33 0.56 -2.36
CA LYS A 134 -16.83 -0.75 -2.84
C LYS A 134 -17.28 -0.67 -4.29
#